data_AF-A9FAQ3-F1
#
_entry.id   AF-A9FAQ3-F1
#
_cell.length_a   1.000
_cell.length_b   1.000
_cell.length_c   1.000
_cell.angle_alpha   90.00
_cell.angle_beta   90.00
_cell.angle_gamma   90.00
#
_symmetry.space_group_name_H-M   'P 1'
#
loop_
_entity.id
_entity.type
_entity.pdbx_description
1 polymer ?
#
loop_
_entity_poly.entity_id
_entity_poly.type
_entity_poly.pdbx_seq_one_letter_code
_entity_poly.pdbx_strand_id
1 'polypeptide(L)'
;MPAIDHRVMGIAQAERALHDGRFTAAAGSVIRMFPEIRRISYDKDPLINRAFRVLAVATARADGALQVGPQLPRELLETWGGASAEERKGNIDWSIRALRRLNEQRKNDPALQTDLGEALARAPEHRGEALELLGDLAEKDLVTSPEAYATLARLRALSGDNAGHDAAATRCETMAQNKALCRTSGAVGPQS
;
A
#
# COMPACT_ATOMS: atom_id res chain seq x y z
N MET A 1 -11.97 -6.91 -35.89
CA MET A 1 -12.27 -6.61 -34.47
C MET A 1 -10.94 -6.47 -33.75
N PRO A 2 -10.65 -5.36 -33.05
CA PRO A 2 -9.43 -5.26 -32.26
C PRO A 2 -9.48 -6.31 -31.13
N ALA A 3 -8.39 -7.04 -30.92
CA ALA A 3 -8.28 -8.01 -29.83
C ALA A 3 -8.36 -7.27 -28.48
N ILE A 4 -9.23 -7.73 -27.58
CA ILE A 4 -9.31 -7.19 -26.23
C ILE A 4 -8.02 -7.56 -25.51
N ASP A 5 -7.24 -6.58 -25.08
CA ASP A 5 -6.11 -6.84 -24.19
C ASP A 5 -6.66 -7.24 -22.80
N HIS A 6 -6.64 -8.55 -22.53
CA HIS A 6 -7.12 -9.13 -21.29
C HIS A 6 -6.41 -8.57 -20.05
N ARG A 7 -5.22 -7.96 -20.21
CA ARG A 7 -4.49 -7.33 -19.11
C ARG A 7 -5.17 -6.03 -18.64
N VAL A 8 -5.87 -5.32 -19.52
CA VAL A 8 -6.61 -4.11 -19.11
C VAL A 8 -7.73 -4.49 -18.14
N MET A 9 -8.51 -5.54 -18.47
CA MET A 9 -9.58 -6.03 -17.60
C MET A 9 -9.03 -6.59 -16.29
N GLY A 10 -7.93 -7.34 -16.34
CA GLY A 10 -7.35 -7.94 -15.15
C GLY A 10 -6.77 -6.91 -14.15
N ILE A 11 -6.23 -5.78 -14.63
CA ILE A 11 -5.80 -4.68 -13.76
C ILE A 11 -7.00 -3.97 -13.15
N ALA A 12 -8.06 -3.71 -13.92
CA ALA A 12 -9.28 -3.12 -13.38
C ALA A 12 -9.90 -4.00 -12.28
N GLN A 13 -9.87 -5.32 -12.43
CA GLN A 13 -10.31 -6.26 -11.39
C GLN A 13 -9.39 -6.24 -10.17
N ALA A 14 -8.08 -6.12 -10.37
CA ALA A 14 -7.11 -6.02 -9.28
C ALA A 14 -7.29 -4.72 -8.47
N GLU A 15 -7.54 -3.59 -9.12
CA GLU A 15 -7.86 -2.32 -8.47
C GLU A 15 -9.14 -2.41 -7.64
N ARG A 16 -10.19 -3.04 -8.19
CA ARG A 16 -11.42 -3.29 -7.43
C ARG A 16 -11.16 -4.18 -6.21
N ALA A 17 -10.39 -5.27 -6.39
CA ALA A 17 -10.02 -6.12 -5.27
C ALA A 17 -9.23 -5.38 -4.19
N LEU A 18 -8.32 -4.48 -4.59
CA LEU A 18 -7.57 -3.65 -3.66
C LEU A 18 -8.50 -2.71 -2.88
N HIS A 19 -9.44 -2.05 -3.58
CA HIS A 19 -10.45 -1.18 -2.97
C HIS A 19 -11.33 -1.94 -1.96
N ASP A 20 -11.69 -3.18 -2.26
CA ASP A 20 -12.50 -4.04 -1.37
C ASP A 20 -11.69 -4.64 -0.20
N GLY A 21 -10.42 -4.28 -0.02
CA GLY A 21 -9.54 -4.85 1.01
C GLY A 21 -9.01 -6.25 0.72
N ARG A 22 -9.22 -6.79 -0.49
CA ARG A 22 -8.80 -8.14 -0.90
C ARG A 22 -7.38 -8.13 -1.47
N PHE A 23 -6.40 -7.74 -0.65
CA PHE A 23 -5.01 -7.49 -1.05
C PHE A 23 -4.34 -8.69 -1.75
N THR A 24 -4.51 -9.90 -1.20
CA THR A 24 -3.96 -11.13 -1.80
C THR A 24 -4.52 -11.38 -3.20
N ALA A 25 -5.83 -11.17 -3.41
CA ALA A 25 -6.47 -11.36 -4.71
C ALA A 25 -6.00 -10.29 -5.71
N ALA A 26 -5.87 -9.03 -5.27
CA ALA A 26 -5.35 -7.94 -6.08
C ALA A 26 -3.92 -8.25 -6.56
N ALA A 27 -3.03 -8.59 -5.63
CA ALA A 27 -1.64 -8.92 -5.94
C ALA A 27 -1.51 -10.15 -6.83
N GLY A 28 -2.25 -11.23 -6.54
CA GLY A 28 -2.25 -12.44 -7.34
C GLY A 28 -2.71 -12.21 -8.79
N SER A 29 -3.67 -11.30 -9.01
CA SER A 29 -4.06 -10.88 -10.37
C SER A 29 -2.90 -10.20 -11.10
N VAL A 30 -2.25 -9.22 -10.46
CA VAL A 30 -1.13 -8.49 -11.05
C VAL A 30 0.04 -9.41 -11.38
N ILE A 31 0.47 -10.25 -10.44
CA ILE A 31 1.64 -11.14 -10.62
C ILE A 31 1.41 -12.13 -11.77
N ARG A 32 0.18 -12.64 -11.94
CA ARG A 32 -0.16 -13.54 -13.04
C ARG A 32 -0.07 -12.86 -14.41
N MET A 33 -0.41 -11.58 -14.46
CA MET A 33 -0.47 -10.81 -15.70
C MET A 33 0.86 -10.15 -16.08
N PHE A 34 1.69 -9.86 -15.08
CA PHE A 34 3.01 -9.29 -15.21
C PHE A 34 4.02 -10.08 -14.35
N PRO A 35 4.33 -11.35 -14.72
CA PRO A 35 5.31 -12.19 -14.02
C PRO A 35 6.66 -11.52 -13.77
N GLU A 36 7.06 -10.66 -14.70
CA GLU A 36 8.33 -9.94 -14.72
C GLU A 36 8.32 -8.63 -13.92
N ILE A 37 7.22 -8.27 -13.24
CA ILE A 37 7.03 -6.97 -12.58
C ILE A 37 8.14 -6.60 -11.57
N ARG A 38 8.83 -7.59 -11.01
CA ARG A 38 10.00 -7.35 -10.13
C ARG A 38 11.26 -6.90 -10.87
N ARG A 39 11.39 -7.27 -12.14
CA ARG A 39 12.60 -7.11 -12.95
C ARG A 39 12.47 -6.01 -14.00
N ILE A 40 11.25 -5.66 -14.39
CA ILE A 40 11.02 -4.58 -15.36
C ILE A 40 11.12 -3.21 -14.69
N SER A 41 11.58 -2.23 -15.47
CA SER A 41 11.53 -0.84 -15.05
C SER A 41 10.11 -0.29 -15.23
N TYR A 42 9.75 0.64 -14.37
CA TYR A 42 8.68 1.61 -14.61
C TYR A 42 8.93 2.31 -15.94
N ASP A 43 7.97 2.26 -16.84
CA ASP A 43 8.06 2.86 -18.17
C ASP A 43 6.94 3.90 -18.36
N LYS A 44 6.77 4.38 -19.60
CA LYS A 44 5.68 5.30 -19.94
C LYS A 44 4.34 4.58 -20.13
N ASP A 45 4.27 3.25 -19.97
CA ASP A 45 3.04 2.49 -20.15
C ASP A 45 2.10 2.74 -18.94
N PRO A 46 0.94 3.39 -19.16
CA PRO A 46 0.00 3.66 -18.08
C PRO A 46 -0.54 2.37 -17.43
N LEU A 47 -0.63 1.26 -18.15
CA LEU A 47 -1.13 -0.01 -17.64
C LEU A 47 -0.14 -0.65 -16.67
N ILE A 48 1.15 -0.66 -17.02
CA ILE A 48 2.21 -1.17 -16.16
C ILE A 48 2.33 -0.33 -14.89
N ASN A 49 2.25 1.00 -15.00
CA ASN A 49 2.25 1.88 -13.84
C ASN A 49 1.08 1.62 -12.87
N ARG A 50 -0.11 1.31 -13.40
CA ARG A 50 -1.25 0.89 -12.58
C ARG A 50 -1.00 -0.46 -11.92
N ALA A 51 -0.41 -1.42 -12.63
CA ALA A 51 -0.03 -2.71 -12.08
C ALA A 51 0.96 -2.57 -10.91
N PHE A 52 2.01 -1.75 -11.08
CA PHE A 52 2.95 -1.41 -10.03
C PHE A 52 2.27 -0.80 -8.82
N ARG A 53 1.41 0.20 -9.03
CA ARG A 53 0.67 0.85 -7.93
C ARG A 53 -0.14 -0.18 -7.14
N VAL A 54 -0.96 -0.98 -7.83
CA VAL A 54 -1.83 -1.98 -7.18
C VAL A 54 -1.01 -2.97 -6.35
N LEU A 55 0.06 -3.52 -6.93
CA LEU A 55 0.89 -4.50 -6.24
C LEU A 55 1.66 -3.89 -5.06
N ALA A 56 2.18 -2.67 -5.21
CA ALA A 56 2.90 -1.97 -4.15
C ALA A 56 1.99 -1.67 -2.95
N VAL A 57 0.79 -1.12 -3.19
CA VAL A 57 -0.18 -0.83 -2.12
C VAL A 57 -0.66 -2.12 -1.46
N ALA A 58 -1.00 -3.16 -2.23
CA ALA A 58 -1.38 -4.47 -1.68
C ALA A 58 -0.26 -5.06 -0.79
N THR A 59 0.99 -4.95 -1.23
CA THR A 59 2.17 -5.42 -0.48
C THR A 59 2.34 -4.65 0.84
N ALA A 60 2.22 -3.31 0.81
CA ALA A 60 2.32 -2.49 2.01
C ALA A 60 1.20 -2.80 3.02
N ARG A 61 -0.04 -2.94 2.53
CA ARG A 61 -1.20 -3.24 3.38
C ARG A 61 -1.19 -4.67 3.94
N ALA A 62 -0.54 -5.60 3.25
CA ALA A 62 -0.28 -6.96 3.70
C ALA A 62 1.03 -7.13 4.51
N ASP A 63 1.66 -6.03 4.94
CA ASP A 63 2.89 -6.05 5.75
C ASP A 63 4.04 -6.85 5.12
N GLY A 64 4.13 -6.80 3.78
CA GLY A 64 5.15 -7.51 3.01
C GLY A 64 4.92 -9.01 2.85
N ALA A 65 3.80 -9.57 3.33
CA ALA A 65 3.47 -10.99 3.22
C ALA A 65 2.17 -11.20 2.43
N LEU A 66 2.30 -11.42 1.12
CA LEU A 66 1.18 -11.74 0.26
C LEU A 66 0.92 -13.25 0.30
N GLN A 67 -0.22 -13.68 0.82
CA GLN A 67 -0.62 -15.09 0.88
C GLN A 67 -1.06 -15.63 -0.50
N VAL A 68 -0.30 -15.35 -1.56
CA VAL A 68 -0.60 -15.67 -2.95
C VAL A 68 -0.21 -17.10 -3.35
N GLY A 69 0.44 -17.84 -2.44
CA GLY A 69 0.84 -19.25 -2.60
C GLY A 69 -0.20 -20.14 -3.28
N PRO A 70 -1.46 -20.20 -2.80
CA PRO A 70 -2.50 -21.02 -3.39
C PRO A 70 -2.99 -20.56 -4.76
N GLN A 71 -2.70 -19.33 -5.18
CA GLN A 71 -3.26 -18.69 -6.38
C GLN A 71 -2.27 -18.62 -7.55
N LEU A 72 -0.99 -18.89 -7.30
CA LEU A 72 0.08 -18.70 -8.26
C LEU A 72 0.94 -19.97 -8.38
N PRO A 73 1.44 -20.30 -9.60
CA PRO A 73 2.51 -21.27 -9.77
C PRO A 73 3.72 -20.92 -8.90
N ARG A 74 4.44 -21.93 -8.42
CA ARG A 74 5.57 -21.76 -7.49
C ARG A 74 6.67 -20.86 -8.06
N GLU A 75 6.84 -20.91 -9.37
CA GLU A 75 7.84 -20.15 -10.13
C GLU A 75 7.57 -18.64 -10.09
N LEU A 76 6.31 -18.23 -9.87
CA LEU A 76 5.89 -16.83 -9.79
C LEU A 76 5.85 -16.29 -8.35
N LEU A 77 5.99 -17.16 -7.34
CA LEU A 77 5.89 -16.75 -5.95
C LEU A 77 7.06 -15.86 -5.52
N GLU A 78 8.26 -16.11 -6.05
CA GLU A 78 9.50 -15.45 -5.62
C GLU A 78 9.52 -15.25 -4.10
N THR A 79 9.72 -14.02 -3.61
CA THR A 79 9.66 -13.68 -2.18
C THR A 79 8.31 -13.13 -1.74
N TRP A 80 7.29 -13.08 -2.61
CA TRP A 80 6.00 -12.43 -2.32
C TRP A 80 5.27 -13.04 -1.12
N GLY A 81 5.51 -14.32 -0.83
CA GLY A 81 4.97 -15.01 0.33
C GLY A 81 5.36 -14.39 1.68
N GLY A 82 6.51 -13.71 1.76
CA GLY A 82 6.98 -13.09 3.00
C GLY A 82 7.21 -14.11 4.12
N ALA A 83 7.73 -15.29 3.79
CA ALA A 83 7.91 -16.40 4.71
C ALA A 83 8.92 -16.07 5.82
N SER A 84 9.89 -15.21 5.53
CA SER A 84 10.86 -14.69 6.49
C SER A 84 10.71 -13.19 6.73
N ALA A 85 11.29 -12.68 7.82
CA ALA A 85 11.36 -11.24 8.08
C ALA A 85 12.13 -10.49 6.99
N GLU A 86 13.18 -11.10 6.45
CA GLU A 86 13.98 -10.53 5.36
C GLU A 86 13.17 -10.42 4.06
N GLU A 87 12.37 -11.43 3.74
CA GLU A 87 11.48 -11.38 2.57
C GLU A 87 10.41 -10.31 2.74
N ARG A 88 9.78 -10.21 3.92
CA ARG A 88 8.78 -9.16 4.21
C ARG A 88 9.40 -7.77 4.07
N LYS A 89 10.59 -7.56 4.65
CA LYS A 89 11.34 -6.31 4.51
C LYS A 89 11.64 -6.02 3.04
N GLY A 90 12.19 -6.97 2.30
CA GLY A 90 12.48 -6.79 0.87
C GLY A 90 11.25 -6.44 0.02
N ASN A 91 10.09 -6.98 0.38
CA ASN A 91 8.82 -6.67 -0.28
C ASN A 91 8.31 -5.26 0.06
N ILE A 92 8.44 -4.83 1.32
CA ILE A 92 8.16 -3.44 1.74
C ILE A 92 9.11 -2.48 1.03
N ASP A 93 10.41 -2.77 1.00
CA ASP A 93 11.41 -1.95 0.32
C ASP A 93 11.11 -1.82 -1.18
N TRP A 94 10.64 -2.91 -1.82
CA TRP A 94 10.16 -2.87 -3.19
C TRP A 94 8.93 -1.97 -3.37
N SER A 95 7.94 -2.09 -2.47
CA SER A 95 6.72 -1.26 -2.49
C SER A 95 7.05 0.22 -2.37
N ILE A 96 7.93 0.59 -1.43
CA ILE A 96 8.39 1.97 -1.25
C ILE A 96 9.08 2.49 -2.52
N ARG A 97 10.03 1.73 -3.09
CA ARG A 97 10.70 2.14 -4.34
C ARG A 97 9.72 2.32 -5.49
N ALA A 98 8.73 1.45 -5.61
CA ALA A 98 7.69 1.54 -6.63
C ALA A 98 6.85 2.81 -6.50
N LEU A 99 6.34 3.07 -5.30
CA LEU A 99 5.50 4.23 -5.05
C LEU A 99 6.28 5.54 -5.13
N ARG A 100 7.54 5.58 -4.69
CA ARG A 100 8.41 6.74 -4.90
C ARG A 100 8.57 7.06 -6.38
N ARG A 101 8.84 6.03 -7.20
CA ARG A 101 9.03 6.23 -8.63
C ARG A 101 7.76 6.72 -9.33
N LEU A 102 6.61 6.16 -8.98
CA LEU A 102 5.32 6.63 -9.51
C LEU A 102 5.04 8.07 -9.07
N ASN A 103 5.32 8.41 -7.81
CA ASN A 103 5.17 9.76 -7.28
C ASN A 103 6.10 10.75 -7.97
N GLU A 104 7.35 10.39 -8.29
CA GLU A 104 8.27 11.23 -9.07
C GLU A 104 7.74 11.57 -10.46
N GLN A 105 7.03 10.64 -11.11
CA GLN A 105 6.42 10.85 -12.41
C GLN A 105 5.18 11.76 -12.34
N ARG A 106 4.54 11.86 -11.17
CA ARG A 106 3.30 12.62 -10.93
C ARG A 106 3.36 13.35 -9.58
N LYS A 107 4.29 14.29 -9.45
CA LYS A 107 4.74 14.90 -8.18
C LYS A 107 3.68 15.57 -7.30
N ASN A 108 2.47 15.79 -7.83
CA ASN A 108 1.37 16.47 -7.15
C ASN A 108 0.08 15.64 -7.15
N ASP A 109 0.18 14.31 -7.28
CA ASP A 109 -0.96 13.41 -7.22
C ASP A 109 -1.18 12.97 -5.75
N PRO A 110 -2.21 13.49 -5.06
CA PRO A 110 -2.43 13.17 -3.64
C PRO A 110 -2.70 11.70 -3.39
N ALA A 111 -3.23 10.96 -4.37
CA ALA A 111 -3.47 9.54 -4.23
C ALA A 111 -2.15 8.76 -4.16
N LEU A 112 -1.18 9.10 -5.02
CA LEU A 112 0.15 8.48 -4.97
C LEU A 112 0.95 8.89 -3.73
N GLN A 113 0.82 10.15 -3.28
CA GLN A 113 1.45 10.60 -2.05
C GLN A 113 0.84 9.89 -0.83
N THR A 114 -0.48 9.68 -0.81
CA THR A 114 -1.18 8.89 0.22
C THR A 114 -0.65 7.46 0.26
N ASP A 115 -0.61 6.78 -0.89
CA ASP A 115 -0.11 5.40 -1.00
C ASP A 115 1.36 5.28 -0.56
N LEU A 116 2.20 6.25 -0.96
CA LEU A 116 3.60 6.31 -0.57
C LEU A 116 3.75 6.46 0.95
N GLY A 117 3.00 7.36 1.56
CA GLY A 117 2.99 7.54 3.02
C GLY A 117 2.59 6.26 3.76
N GLU A 118 1.57 5.53 3.27
CA GLU A 118 1.19 4.23 3.82
C GLU A 118 2.34 3.21 3.76
N ALA A 119 3.05 3.13 2.62
CA ALA A 119 4.15 2.20 2.45
C ALA A 119 5.37 2.56 3.31
N LEU A 120 5.74 3.84 3.37
CA LEU A 120 6.84 4.34 4.19
C LEU A 120 6.65 4.01 5.67
N ALA A 121 5.42 4.12 6.18
CA ALA A 121 5.12 3.84 7.58
C ALA A 121 5.40 2.38 8.01
N ARG A 122 5.51 1.45 7.06
CA ARG A 122 5.82 0.04 7.31
C ARG A 122 7.29 -0.21 7.64
N ALA A 123 8.17 0.69 7.23
CA ALA A 123 9.60 0.62 7.51
C ALA A 123 9.97 1.59 8.64
N PRO A 124 10.47 1.13 9.80
CA PRO A 124 10.82 1.98 10.93
C PRO A 124 11.70 3.20 10.57
N GLU A 125 12.66 3.00 9.67
CA GLU A 125 13.59 4.01 9.16
C GLU A 125 12.91 5.13 8.34
N HIS A 126 11.68 4.90 7.86
CA HIS A 126 10.93 5.83 7.02
C HIS A 126 9.70 6.44 7.73
N ARG A 127 9.46 6.10 9.00
CA ARG A 127 8.28 6.58 9.74
C ARG A 127 8.22 8.10 9.89
N GLY A 128 9.36 8.77 10.03
CA GLY A 128 9.42 10.24 10.10
C GLY A 128 8.92 10.88 8.82
N GLU A 129 9.40 10.40 7.67
CA GLU A 129 8.95 10.86 6.36
C GLU A 129 7.48 10.52 6.10
N ALA A 130 7.03 9.35 6.53
CA ALA A 130 5.62 8.97 6.44
C ALA A 130 4.71 9.92 7.24
N LEU A 131 5.15 10.29 8.45
CA LEU A 131 4.41 11.20 9.34
C LEU A 131 4.32 12.60 8.72
N GLU A 132 5.43 13.13 8.19
CA GLU A 132 5.46 14.41 7.49
C GLU A 132 4.54 14.40 6.27
N LEU A 133 4.73 13.43 5.36
CA LEU A 133 3.97 13.35 4.12
C LEU A 133 2.46 13.19 4.35
N LEU A 134 2.05 12.27 5.23
CA LEU A 134 0.63 12.06 5.54
C LEU A 134 0.04 13.21 6.36
N GLY A 135 0.84 13.85 7.22
CA GLY A 135 0.45 15.04 7.99
C GLY A 135 0.12 16.21 7.07
N ASP A 136 1.03 16.55 6.16
CA ASP A 136 0.86 17.62 5.17
C ASP A 136 -0.37 17.43 4.28
N LEU A 137 -0.64 16.17 3.89
CA LEU A 137 -1.85 15.83 3.15
C LEU A 137 -3.10 16.00 4.01
N ALA A 138 -3.06 15.55 5.27
CA ALA A 138 -4.20 15.59 6.16
C ALA A 138 -4.61 17.04 6.50
N GLU A 139 -3.65 17.95 6.67
CA GLU A 139 -3.91 19.38 6.89
C GLU A 139 -4.64 20.04 5.72
N LYS A 140 -4.45 19.51 4.51
CA LYS A 140 -5.07 20.01 3.26
C LYS A 140 -6.31 19.21 2.87
N ASP A 141 -6.78 18.29 3.71
CA ASP A 141 -7.86 17.34 3.40
C ASP A 141 -7.60 16.52 2.12
N LEU A 142 -6.33 16.18 1.84
CA LEU A 142 -5.88 15.49 0.62
C LEU A 142 -5.53 14.01 0.82
N VAL A 143 -5.66 13.45 2.03
CA VAL A 143 -5.50 12.01 2.26
C VAL A 143 -6.66 11.26 1.62
N THR A 144 -6.34 10.31 0.75
CA THR A 144 -7.34 9.70 -0.16
C THR A 144 -7.87 8.34 0.28
N SER A 145 -7.37 7.77 1.39
CA SER A 145 -7.77 6.45 1.89
C SER A 145 -7.98 6.44 3.41
N PRO A 146 -8.92 5.62 3.91
CA PRO A 146 -9.05 5.42 5.35
C PRO A 146 -7.83 4.69 5.94
N GLU A 147 -7.19 3.79 5.21
CA GLU A 147 -5.97 3.10 5.67
C GLU A 147 -4.81 4.06 5.94
N ALA A 148 -4.68 5.13 5.15
CA ALA A 148 -3.70 6.17 5.37
C ALA A 148 -4.02 7.00 6.62
N TYR A 149 -5.28 7.33 6.88
CA TYR A 149 -5.65 7.98 8.14
C TYR A 149 -5.41 7.09 9.36
N ALA A 150 -5.72 5.79 9.28
CA ALA A 150 -5.37 4.84 10.34
C ALA A 150 -3.84 4.73 10.55
N THR A 151 -3.07 4.89 9.48
CA THR A 151 -1.61 4.91 9.52
C THR A 151 -1.09 6.20 10.16
N LEU A 152 -1.60 7.35 9.77
CA LEU A 152 -1.27 8.65 10.37
C LEU A 152 -1.62 8.66 11.86
N ALA A 153 -2.79 8.13 12.25
CA ALA A 153 -3.17 8.02 13.65
C ALA A 153 -2.14 7.22 14.46
N ARG A 154 -1.67 6.08 13.95
CA ARG A 154 -0.61 5.29 14.60
C ARG A 154 0.71 6.05 14.70
N LEU A 155 1.13 6.73 13.63
CA LEU A 155 2.38 7.50 13.62
C LEU A 155 2.35 8.63 14.64
N ARG A 156 1.22 9.34 14.74
CA ARG A 156 1.01 10.42 15.73
C ARG A 156 0.99 9.90 17.16
N ALA A 157 0.37 8.75 17.42
CA ALA A 157 0.46 8.11 18.74
C ALA A 157 1.91 7.74 19.10
N LEU A 158 2.67 7.20 18.14
CA LEU A 158 4.10 6.88 18.35
C LEU A 158 4.96 8.12 18.61
N SER A 159 4.57 9.30 18.09
CA SER A 159 5.24 10.57 18.36
C SER A 159 4.71 11.33 19.58
N GLY A 160 3.73 10.78 20.31
CA GLY A 160 3.12 11.42 21.47
C GLY A 160 2.06 12.49 21.16
N ASP A 161 1.66 12.62 19.89
CA ASP A 161 0.59 13.54 19.46
C ASP A 161 -0.79 12.86 19.57
N ASN A 162 -1.32 12.81 20.80
CA ASN A 162 -2.61 12.19 21.08
C ASN A 162 -3.78 12.92 20.41
N ALA A 163 -3.75 14.26 20.38
CA ALA A 163 -4.81 15.05 19.74
C ALA A 163 -4.86 14.81 18.23
N GLY A 164 -3.69 14.78 17.58
CA GLY A 164 -3.60 14.46 16.17
C GLY A 164 -3.89 12.99 15.86
N HIS A 165 -3.60 12.06 16.79
CA HIS A 165 -4.07 10.67 16.70
C HIS A 165 -5.59 10.60 16.63
N ASP A 166 -6.29 11.20 17.59
CA ASP A 166 -7.76 11.20 17.68
C ASP A 166 -8.40 11.84 16.44
N ALA A 167 -7.83 12.95 15.95
CA ALA A 167 -8.29 13.62 14.74
C ALA A 167 -8.15 12.71 13.50
N ALA A 168 -6.99 12.04 13.33
CA ALA A 168 -6.77 11.14 12.22
C ALA A 168 -7.64 9.88 12.31
N ALA A 169 -7.83 9.31 13.51
CA ALA A 169 -8.72 8.19 13.75
C ALA A 169 -10.17 8.53 13.37
N THR A 170 -10.65 9.70 13.77
CA THR A 170 -12.00 10.21 13.42
C THR A 170 -12.17 10.34 11.90
N ARG A 171 -11.16 10.86 11.19
CA ARG A 171 -11.18 10.95 9.72
C ARG A 171 -11.21 9.57 9.07
N CYS A 172 -10.43 8.61 9.58
CA CYS A 172 -10.49 7.22 9.12
C CYS A 172 -11.92 6.68 9.25
N GLU A 173 -12.55 6.80 10.42
CA GLU A 173 -13.89 6.24 10.66
C GLU A 173 -14.98 6.86 9.79
N THR A 174 -14.78 8.11 9.39
CA THR A 174 -15.69 8.84 8.48
C THR A 174 -15.60 8.29 7.05
N MET A 175 -14.40 7.89 6.61
CA MET A 175 -14.16 7.38 5.26
C MET A 175 -14.34 5.86 5.15
N ALA A 176 -14.09 5.12 6.22
CA ALA A 176 -14.02 3.67 6.19
C ALA A 176 -15.41 3.01 6.10
N GLN A 177 -15.57 2.11 5.13
CA GLN A 177 -16.71 1.18 5.12
C GLN A 177 -16.63 0.20 6.30
N ASN A 178 -15.42 -0.26 6.63
CA ASN A 178 -15.15 -1.11 7.78
C ASN A 178 -14.40 -0.33 8.87
N LYS A 179 -15.14 0.17 9.87
CA LYS A 179 -14.54 0.91 10.99
C LYS A 179 -13.54 0.12 11.82
N ALA A 180 -13.53 -1.22 11.76
CA ALA A 180 -12.53 -2.01 12.46
C ALA A 180 -11.10 -1.71 11.99
N LEU A 181 -10.92 -1.25 10.74
CA LEU A 181 -9.61 -0.86 10.21
C LEU A 181 -9.04 0.37 10.95
N CYS A 182 -9.92 1.27 11.42
CA CYS A 182 -9.54 2.50 12.11
C CYS A 182 -9.21 2.29 13.58
N ARG A 183 -9.61 1.15 14.14
CA ARG A 183 -9.31 0.74 15.52
C ARG A 183 -7.92 0.13 15.59
N THR A 184 -6.91 0.85 15.16
CA THR A 184 -5.53 0.40 15.30
C THR A 184 -5.08 0.69 16.72
N SER A 185 -4.94 -0.40 17.47
CA SER A 185 -4.59 -0.47 18.89
C SER A 185 -3.67 0.67 19.35
N GLY A 186 -4.14 1.39 20.36
CA GLY A 186 -3.30 2.28 21.15
C GLY A 186 -2.02 1.56 21.59
N ALA A 187 -0.96 2.36 21.71
CA ALA A 187 0.35 2.02 22.28
C ALA A 187 0.49 0.57 22.77
N VAL A 188 1.36 -0.20 22.11
CA VAL A 188 1.91 -1.42 22.71
C VAL A 188 2.68 -0.98 23.96
N GLY A 189 2.02 -0.97 25.11
CA GLY A 189 2.66 -1.03 26.41
C GLY A 189 3.44 -2.34 26.53
N PRO A 190 4.53 -2.37 27.32
CA PRO A 190 5.36 -3.56 27.44
C PRO A 190 4.53 -4.69 28.03
N GLN A 191 4.45 -5.81 27.32
CA GLN A 191 3.91 -7.05 27.88
C GLN A 191 4.87 -7.51 28.99
N SER A 192 4.28 -7.81 30.15
CA SER A 192 4.93 -8.23 31.39
C SER A 192 5.72 -9.52 31.26
#